data_AF-T1A2V2-F1
#
_entry.id   AF-T1A2V2-F1
#
_cell.length_a   1.000
_cell.length_b   1.000
_cell.length_c   1.000
_cell.angle_alpha   90.00
_cell.angle_beta   90.00
_cell.angle_gamma   90.00
#
_symmetry.space_group_name_H-M   'P 1'
#
loop_
_entity.id
_entity.type
_entity.pdbx_description
1 polymer ?
#
loop_
_entity_poly.entity_id
_entity_poly.type
_entity_poly.pdbx_seq_one_letter_code
_entity_poly.pdbx_strand_id
1 'polypeptide(L)'
;SGTVTKLRVTGTSAEATVRGSAPYKVRLGVEDGEPVFSCTCPVGADGSFCKHAVALVLVATDPRSTQPRPDVESHVDVRAYLEGLGHERLVDLVLELAAADELALARLRLDAAKAVSGSPPLRAFLDAIDGAFETDDYVSYREAYDYAARIREVIGAVRGLLDDGGAEAVVTL
;
A
#
# COMPACT_ATOMS: atom_id res chain seq x y z
N SER A 1 -6.75 12.33 -19.30
CA SER A 1 -6.39 11.18 -18.43
C SER A 1 -7.68 10.49 -17.99
N GLY A 2 -7.65 9.22 -17.61
CA GLY A 2 -8.86 8.45 -17.26
C GLY A 2 -8.93 7.02 -17.80
N THR A 3 -7.88 6.53 -18.49
CA THR A 3 -7.84 5.16 -18.99
C THR A 3 -7.83 4.17 -17.84
N VAL A 4 -8.81 3.25 -17.83
CA VAL A 4 -8.95 2.19 -16.83
C VAL A 4 -8.28 0.92 -17.35
N THR A 5 -7.45 0.30 -16.52
CA THR A 5 -6.70 -0.93 -16.81
C THR A 5 -6.73 -1.85 -15.60
N LYS A 6 -6.46 -3.16 -15.80
CA LYS A 6 -6.49 -4.17 -14.72
C LYS A 6 -7.80 -4.16 -13.93
N LEU A 7 -8.92 -4.03 -14.66
CA LEU A 7 -10.25 -3.97 -14.07
C LEU A 7 -10.63 -5.36 -13.52
N ARG A 8 -11.05 -5.39 -12.25
CA ARG A 8 -11.67 -6.55 -11.60
C ARG A 8 -13.01 -6.10 -11.04
N VAL A 9 -14.08 -6.81 -11.39
CA VAL A 9 -15.44 -6.53 -10.91
C VAL A 9 -15.96 -7.79 -10.22
N THR A 10 -16.51 -7.62 -9.02
CA THR A 10 -17.26 -8.64 -8.29
C THR A 10 -18.72 -8.20 -8.20
N GLY A 11 -19.57 -9.00 -7.54
CA GLY A 11 -20.97 -8.62 -7.32
C GLY A 11 -21.15 -7.34 -6.49
N THR A 12 -20.17 -6.98 -5.65
CA THR A 12 -20.29 -5.86 -4.69
C THR A 12 -19.10 -4.90 -4.73
N SER A 13 -18.11 -5.12 -5.58
CA SER A 13 -16.91 -4.29 -5.66
C SER A 13 -16.34 -4.18 -7.07
N ALA A 14 -15.59 -3.10 -7.30
CA ALA A 14 -14.80 -2.93 -8.50
C ALA A 14 -13.43 -2.36 -8.14
N GLU A 15 -12.37 -2.90 -8.73
CA GLU A 15 -11.00 -2.44 -8.55
C GLU A 15 -10.31 -2.24 -9.90
N ALA A 16 -9.50 -1.20 -10.03
CA ALA A 16 -8.70 -0.99 -11.24
C ALA A 16 -7.50 -0.08 -11.00
N THR A 17 -6.62 -0.03 -12.00
CA THR A 17 -5.61 1.03 -12.15
C THR A 17 -6.10 2.06 -13.17
N VAL A 18 -6.22 3.32 -12.76
CA VAL A 18 -6.66 4.43 -13.62
C VAL A 18 -5.51 5.39 -13.88
N ARG A 19 -5.22 5.65 -15.16
CA ARG A 19 -4.12 6.54 -15.56
C ARG A 19 -4.50 8.01 -15.39
N GLY A 20 -3.80 8.70 -14.48
CA GLY A 20 -3.84 10.14 -14.25
C GLY A 20 -2.52 10.82 -14.66
N SER A 21 -2.02 11.71 -13.80
CA SER A 21 -0.61 12.14 -13.78
C SER A 21 0.34 11.01 -13.38
N ALA A 22 -0.17 10.01 -12.65
CA ALA A 22 0.48 8.76 -12.30
C ALA A 22 -0.58 7.62 -12.42
N PRO A 23 -0.19 6.34 -12.40
CA PRO A 23 -1.16 5.25 -12.23
C PRO A 23 -1.73 5.27 -10.81
N TYR A 24 -3.06 5.39 -10.70
CA TYR A 24 -3.74 5.39 -9.40
C TYR A 24 -4.54 4.11 -9.21
N LYS A 25 -4.39 3.47 -8.05
CA LYS A 25 -5.23 2.32 -7.65
C LYS A 25 -6.56 2.88 -7.14
N VAL A 26 -7.65 2.35 -7.68
CA VAL A 26 -9.01 2.79 -7.37
C VAL A 26 -9.83 1.57 -6.98
N ARG A 27 -10.59 1.69 -5.89
CA ARG A 27 -11.55 0.68 -5.45
C ARG A 27 -12.90 1.32 -5.17
N LEU A 28 -13.95 0.59 -5.52
CA LEU A 28 -15.34 0.86 -5.19
C LEU A 28 -15.88 -0.39 -4.51
N GLY A 29 -16.72 -0.23 -3.50
CA GLY A 29 -17.31 -1.34 -2.79
C GLY A 29 -18.57 -0.96 -2.04
N VAL A 30 -19.11 -1.93 -1.33
CA VAL A 30 -20.17 -1.74 -0.35
C VAL A 30 -19.70 -2.37 0.96
N GLU A 31 -19.64 -1.60 2.03
CA GLU A 31 -19.32 -2.05 3.39
C GLU A 31 -20.51 -1.68 4.30
N ASP A 32 -21.00 -2.64 5.08
CA ASP A 32 -22.18 -2.46 5.95
C ASP A 32 -23.44 -1.89 5.25
N GLY A 33 -23.57 -2.13 3.94
CA GLY A 33 -24.66 -1.62 3.12
C GLY A 33 -24.43 -0.21 2.55
N GLU A 34 -23.34 0.45 2.93
CA GLU A 34 -22.98 1.79 2.49
C GLU A 34 -21.93 1.75 1.37
N PRO A 35 -22.01 2.64 0.37
CA PRO A 35 -21.03 2.71 -0.70
C PRO A 35 -19.70 3.26 -0.17
N VAL A 36 -18.63 2.51 -0.40
CA VAL A 36 -17.26 2.92 -0.06
C VAL A 36 -16.42 3.08 -1.31
N PHE A 37 -15.44 3.98 -1.24
CA PHE A 37 -14.46 4.16 -2.31
C PHE A 37 -13.08 4.47 -1.74
N SER A 38 -12.04 4.12 -2.49
CA SER A 38 -10.69 4.60 -2.24
C SER A 38 -9.98 4.88 -3.56
N CYS A 39 -9.13 5.90 -3.58
CA CYS A 39 -8.29 6.20 -4.71
C CYS A 39 -6.97 6.78 -4.24
N THR A 40 -5.84 6.26 -4.75
CA THR A 40 -4.50 6.72 -4.35
C THR A 40 -4.10 8.07 -4.97
N CYS A 41 -4.99 8.74 -5.71
CA CYS A 41 -4.71 10.10 -6.22
C CYS A 41 -4.88 11.15 -5.11
N PRO A 42 -4.27 12.34 -5.22
CA PRO A 42 -4.32 13.36 -4.17
C PRO A 42 -5.74 13.68 -3.68
N VAL A 43 -6.66 13.94 -4.63
CA VAL A 43 -8.06 14.22 -4.31
C VAL A 43 -8.75 13.03 -3.60
N GLY A 44 -8.42 11.80 -3.99
CA GLY A 44 -8.98 10.60 -3.38
C GLY A 44 -8.39 10.30 -1.99
N ALA A 45 -7.10 10.60 -1.80
CA ALA A 45 -6.42 10.46 -0.52
C ALA A 45 -6.97 11.44 0.53
N ASP A 46 -7.45 12.61 0.09
CA ASP A 46 -8.16 13.59 0.93
C ASP A 46 -9.63 13.19 1.19
N GLY A 47 -10.02 11.96 0.83
CA GLY A 47 -11.38 11.44 1.04
C GLY A 47 -12.42 12.00 0.07
N SER A 48 -12.01 12.69 -1.00
CA SER A 48 -12.94 13.26 -1.98
C SER A 48 -13.15 12.32 -3.17
N PHE A 49 -14.40 12.25 -3.66
CA PHE A 49 -14.76 11.41 -4.79
C PHE A 49 -14.18 11.95 -6.10
N CYS A 50 -12.97 11.50 -6.45
CA CYS A 50 -12.22 12.04 -7.56
C CYS A 50 -12.71 11.53 -8.94
N LYS A 51 -12.28 12.19 -10.01
CA LYS A 51 -12.55 11.76 -11.39
C LYS A 51 -12.10 10.33 -11.72
N HIS A 52 -11.11 9.78 -11.00
CA HIS A 52 -10.67 8.40 -11.22
C HIS A 52 -11.68 7.40 -10.66
N ALA A 53 -12.32 7.71 -9.53
CA ALA A 53 -13.45 6.94 -9.00
C ALA A 53 -14.64 6.99 -9.97
N VAL A 54 -14.94 8.18 -10.51
CA VAL A 54 -15.96 8.33 -11.59
C VAL A 54 -15.61 7.47 -12.80
N ALA A 55 -14.37 7.49 -13.27
CA ALA A 55 -13.93 6.67 -14.40
C ALA A 55 -14.12 5.17 -14.14
N LEU A 56 -13.79 4.69 -12.93
CA LEU A 56 -14.02 3.30 -12.56
C LEU A 56 -15.51 2.96 -12.49
N VAL A 57 -16.36 3.83 -11.93
CA VAL A 57 -17.83 3.64 -11.93
C VAL A 57 -18.33 3.47 -13.37
N LEU A 58 -17.99 4.42 -14.25
CA LEU A 58 -18.45 4.41 -15.64
C LEU A 58 -18.03 3.15 -16.38
N VAL A 59 -16.79 2.69 -16.18
CA VAL A 59 -16.33 1.45 -16.82
C VAL A 59 -16.94 0.22 -16.15
N ALA A 60 -17.09 0.17 -14.83
CA ALA A 60 -17.65 -1.00 -14.15
C ALA A 60 -19.16 -1.18 -14.40
N THR A 61 -19.88 -0.10 -14.71
CA THR A 61 -21.34 -0.14 -14.98
C THR A 61 -21.70 -0.09 -16.46
N ASP A 62 -20.74 0.06 -17.39
CA ASP A 62 -21.02 0.01 -18.82
C ASP A 62 -21.35 -1.45 -19.24
N PRO A 63 -22.58 -1.73 -19.71
CA PRO A 63 -22.96 -3.08 -20.14
C PRO A 63 -22.19 -3.58 -21.38
N ARG A 64 -21.36 -2.74 -22.01
CA ARG A 64 -20.46 -3.11 -23.12
C ARG A 64 -19.03 -3.38 -22.65
N SER A 65 -18.64 -2.93 -21.45
CA SER A 65 -17.35 -3.24 -20.84
C SER A 65 -17.37 -4.57 -20.09
N THR A 66 -18.57 -5.10 -19.80
CA THR A 66 -18.84 -6.39 -19.15
C THR A 66 -18.67 -7.59 -20.07
N GLN A 67 -18.16 -7.41 -21.29
CA GLN A 67 -17.54 -8.52 -22.01
C GLN A 67 -16.34 -8.96 -21.15
N PRO A 68 -16.31 -10.21 -20.64
CA PRO A 68 -15.15 -10.69 -19.92
C PRO A 68 -13.99 -10.65 -20.89
N ARG A 69 -13.14 -9.63 -20.78
CA ARG A 69 -11.83 -9.67 -21.41
C ARG A 69 -11.15 -10.83 -20.70
N PRO A 70 -10.75 -11.90 -21.41
CA PRO A 70 -10.01 -12.96 -20.78
C PRO A 70 -8.83 -12.31 -20.08
N ASP A 71 -8.68 -12.59 -18.80
CA ASP A 71 -7.50 -12.24 -18.03
C ASP A 71 -6.35 -13.02 -18.69
N VAL A 72 -5.66 -12.39 -19.65
CA VAL A 72 -4.46 -12.95 -20.29
C VAL A 72 -3.20 -12.57 -19.48
N GLU A 73 -3.36 -12.24 -18.20
CA GLU A 73 -2.29 -12.42 -17.24
C GLU A 73 -2.61 -13.74 -16.52
N SER A 74 -1.81 -14.77 -16.76
CA SER A 74 -1.96 -16.09 -16.17
C SER A 74 -2.41 -15.97 -14.71
N HIS A 75 -3.51 -16.63 -14.34
CA HIS A 75 -3.90 -16.84 -12.95
C HIS A 75 -2.89 -17.76 -12.25
N VAL A 76 -1.64 -17.32 -12.15
CA VAL A 76 -0.68 -17.86 -11.20
C VAL A 76 -1.14 -17.32 -9.86
N ASP A 77 -1.77 -18.20 -9.10
CA ASP A 77 -2.11 -17.91 -7.71
C ASP A 77 -0.80 -17.80 -6.92
N VAL A 78 -0.31 -16.56 -6.80
CA VAL A 78 0.93 -16.23 -6.09
C VAL A 78 0.83 -16.67 -4.64
N ARG A 79 -0.36 -16.60 -4.03
CA ARG A 79 -0.56 -17.07 -2.65
C ARG A 79 -0.36 -18.58 -2.57
N ALA A 80 -1.04 -19.35 -3.42
CA ALA A 80 -0.89 -20.80 -3.44
C ALA A 80 0.56 -21.23 -3.73
N TYR A 81 1.27 -20.49 -4.60
CA TYR A 81 2.70 -20.70 -4.83
C TYR A 81 3.53 -20.46 -3.56
N LEU A 82 3.33 -19.33 -2.87
CA LEU A 82 4.06 -18.99 -1.64
C LEU A 82 3.77 -19.98 -0.50
N GLU A 83 2.51 -20.44 -0.37
CA GLU A 83 2.09 -21.44 0.62
C GLU A 83 2.71 -22.83 0.33
N GLY A 84 3.04 -23.11 -0.92
CA GLY A 84 3.74 -24.33 -1.33
C GLY A 84 5.27 -24.28 -1.15
N LEU A 85 5.86 -23.12 -0.83
CA LEU A 85 7.30 -23.01 -0.60
C LEU A 85 7.68 -23.57 0.77
N GLY A 86 8.84 -24.24 0.83
CA GLY A 86 9.47 -24.59 2.09
C GLY A 86 9.84 -23.33 2.88
N HIS A 87 9.86 -23.45 4.22
CA HIS A 87 10.13 -22.32 5.12
C HIS A 87 11.42 -21.58 4.79
N GLU A 88 12.52 -22.29 4.57
CA GLU A 88 13.83 -21.69 4.21
C GLU A 88 13.73 -20.87 2.92
N ARG A 89 13.09 -21.42 1.87
CA ARG A 89 12.96 -20.70 0.59
C ARG A 89 12.05 -19.47 0.72
N LEU A 90 11.03 -19.53 1.56
CA LEU A 90 10.17 -18.38 1.82
C LEU A 90 10.93 -17.27 2.55
N VAL A 91 11.76 -17.62 3.54
CA VAL A 91 12.63 -16.67 4.25
C VAL A 91 13.60 -16.00 3.28
N ASP A 92 14.30 -16.76 2.45
CA ASP A 92 15.22 -16.21 1.46
C ASP A 92 14.51 -15.27 0.49
N LEU A 93 13.34 -15.67 -0.02
CA LEU A 93 12.57 -14.85 -0.95
C LEU A 93 12.13 -13.52 -0.31
N VAL A 94 11.73 -13.53 0.96
CA VAL A 94 11.37 -12.30 1.69
C VAL A 94 12.58 -11.39 1.87
N LEU A 95 13.75 -11.95 2.21
CA LEU A 95 14.98 -11.19 2.35
C LEU A 95 15.47 -10.61 1.01
N GLU A 96 15.38 -11.39 -0.09
CA GLU A 96 15.68 -10.94 -1.44
C GLU A 96 14.81 -9.75 -1.85
N LEU A 97 13.50 -9.81 -1.61
CA LEU A 97 12.56 -8.73 -1.92
C LEU A 97 12.80 -7.49 -1.04
N ALA A 98 13.08 -7.69 0.24
CA ALA A 98 13.33 -6.59 1.18
C ALA A 98 14.66 -5.88 0.87
N ALA A 99 15.69 -6.60 0.41
CA ALA A 99 16.97 -5.99 0.06
C ALA A 99 16.87 -4.95 -1.09
N ALA A 100 15.82 -5.03 -1.90
CA ALA A 100 15.56 -4.05 -2.96
C ALA A 100 14.76 -2.82 -2.49
N ASP A 101 14.26 -2.83 -1.25
CA ASP A 101 13.42 -1.77 -0.67
C ASP A 101 13.83 -1.52 0.79
N GLU A 102 14.63 -0.47 1.01
CA GLU A 102 15.16 -0.08 2.33
C GLU A 102 14.05 0.08 3.39
N LEU A 103 12.86 0.56 3.01
CA LEU A 103 11.74 0.71 3.94
C LEU A 103 11.16 -0.65 4.33
N ALA A 104 11.01 -1.57 3.38
CA ALA A 104 10.57 -2.94 3.65
C ALA A 104 11.56 -3.67 4.58
N LEU A 105 12.86 -3.49 4.35
CA LEU A 105 13.91 -4.07 5.18
C LEU A 105 13.92 -3.47 6.60
N ALA A 106 13.78 -2.15 6.74
CA ALA A 106 13.68 -1.49 8.03
C ALA A 106 12.47 -1.99 8.85
N ARG A 107 11.33 -2.21 8.18
CA ARG A 107 10.13 -2.75 8.82
C ARG A 107 10.32 -4.17 9.34
N LEU A 108 10.91 -5.07 8.55
CA LEU A 108 11.21 -6.44 8.98
C LEU A 108 12.14 -6.47 10.20
N ARG A 109 13.15 -5.58 10.24
CA ARG A 109 14.05 -5.46 11.40
C ARG A 109 13.32 -5.03 12.66
N LEU A 110 12.39 -4.08 12.54
CA LEU A 110 11.58 -3.63 13.67
C LEU A 110 10.70 -4.77 14.20
N ASP A 111 9.99 -5.47 13.31
CA ASP A 111 9.10 -6.57 13.70
C ASP A 111 9.89 -7.71 14.37
N ALA A 112 11.08 -8.02 13.86
CA ALA A 112 12.00 -8.98 14.49
C ALA A 112 12.45 -8.52 15.89
N ALA A 113 12.77 -7.24 16.06
CA ALA A 113 13.17 -6.69 17.35
C ALA A 113 12.04 -6.72 18.39
N LYS A 114 10.80 -6.41 17.98
CA LYS A 114 9.60 -6.54 18.82
C LYS A 114 9.38 -7.98 19.30
N ALA A 115 9.61 -8.96 18.42
CA ALA A 115 9.41 -10.37 18.74
C ALA A 115 10.42 -10.91 19.78
N VAL A 116 11.63 -10.35 19.82
CA VAL A 116 12.72 -10.79 20.72
C VAL A 116 12.71 -10.06 22.06
N SER A 117 12.33 -8.79 22.06
CA SER A 117 12.33 -7.93 23.25
C SER A 117 11.10 -7.04 23.18
N GLY A 118 10.16 -7.20 24.11
CA GLY A 118 8.86 -6.51 24.12
C GLY A 118 8.90 -4.97 24.10
N SER A 119 10.07 -4.34 24.05
CA SER A 119 10.24 -2.94 23.65
C SER A 119 11.30 -2.85 22.53
N PRO A 120 10.93 -2.43 21.30
CA PRO A 120 11.87 -2.32 20.19
C PRO A 120 12.87 -1.18 20.42
N PRO A 121 14.09 -1.25 19.83
CA PRO A 121 15.05 -0.15 19.85
C PRO A 121 14.55 0.97 18.93
N LEU A 122 13.62 1.77 19.46
CA LEU A 122 12.90 2.83 18.75
C LEU A 122 13.85 3.80 18.05
N ARG A 123 15.04 4.05 18.62
CA ARG A 123 16.07 4.92 18.04
C ARG A 123 16.57 4.41 16.68
N ALA A 124 16.89 3.12 16.56
CA ALA A 124 17.34 2.52 15.31
C ALA A 124 16.24 2.49 14.23
N PHE A 125 14.97 2.44 14.66
CA PHE A 125 13.83 2.55 13.75
C PHE A 125 13.63 3.99 13.25
N LEU A 126 13.77 4.98 14.13
CA LEU A 126 13.73 6.40 13.77
C LEU A 126 14.90 6.76 12.85
N ASP A 127 16.11 6.27 13.12
CA ASP A 127 17.28 6.51 12.25
C ASP A 127 17.09 5.89 10.85
N ALA A 128 16.44 4.72 10.76
CA ALA A 128 16.12 4.08 9.47
C ALA A 128 14.99 4.80 8.70
N ILE A 129 14.01 5.34 9.44
CA ILE A 129 13.00 6.24 8.89
C ILE A 129 13.68 7.49 8.34
N ASP A 130 14.52 8.15 9.14
CA ASP A 130 15.22 9.38 8.76
C ASP A 130 16.14 9.14 7.55
N GLY A 131 16.87 8.01 7.50
CA GLY A 131 17.69 7.63 6.35
C GLY A 131 16.89 7.30 5.09
N ALA A 132 15.68 6.74 5.21
CA ALA A 132 14.78 6.51 4.07
C ALA A 132 14.16 7.82 3.52
N PHE A 133 14.21 8.89 4.31
CA PHE A 133 13.71 10.23 3.97
C PHE A 133 14.84 11.26 3.73
N GLU A 134 16.11 10.90 3.92
CA GLU A 134 17.27 11.71 3.51
C GLU A 134 17.24 11.89 1.99
N THR A 135 16.79 13.07 1.57
CA THR A 135 16.82 13.53 0.20
C THR A 135 17.86 14.64 0.14
N ASP A 136 19.01 14.36 -0.50
CA ASP A 136 20.12 15.30 -0.62
C ASP A 136 19.81 16.48 -1.57
N ASP A 137 18.57 16.58 -2.08
CA ASP A 137 18.12 17.70 -2.90
C ASP A 137 16.59 17.79 -3.03
N TYR A 138 16.13 18.90 -3.63
CA TYR A 138 14.73 19.29 -3.86
C TYR A 138 13.79 18.14 -4.31
N VAL A 139 12.79 17.82 -3.49
CA VAL A 139 11.67 16.94 -3.86
C VAL A 139 10.74 17.68 -4.82
N SER A 140 10.61 17.19 -6.05
CA SER A 140 9.71 17.81 -7.02
C SER A 140 8.25 17.74 -6.55
N TYR A 141 7.42 18.73 -6.90
CA TYR A 141 5.98 18.74 -6.55
C TYR A 141 5.24 17.46 -6.99
N ARG A 142 5.80 16.71 -7.94
CA ARG A 142 5.28 15.43 -8.43
C ARG A 142 5.63 14.25 -7.51
N GLU A 143 6.79 14.29 -6.86
CA GLU A 143 7.26 13.26 -5.91
C GLU A 143 6.84 13.55 -4.46
N ALA A 144 6.47 14.80 -4.17
CA ALA A 144 5.97 15.23 -2.86
C ALA A 144 4.77 14.40 -2.36
N TYR A 145 3.96 13.85 -3.27
CA TYR A 145 2.81 13.01 -2.91
C TYR A 145 3.18 11.55 -2.62
N ASP A 146 4.14 10.98 -3.34
CA ASP A 146 4.68 9.65 -3.04
C ASP A 146 5.51 9.68 -1.76
N TYR A 147 6.19 10.79 -1.52
CA TYR A 147 6.83 11.13 -0.25
C TYR A 147 5.80 11.23 0.89
N ALA A 148 4.71 11.98 0.71
CA ALA A 148 3.64 12.08 1.71
C ALA A 148 2.90 10.76 1.97
N ALA A 149 2.76 9.89 0.95
CA ALA A 149 2.20 8.55 1.12
C ALA A 149 3.11 7.65 1.97
N ARG A 150 4.43 7.69 1.74
CA ARG A 150 5.42 7.00 2.57
C ARG A 150 5.42 7.52 4.01
N ILE A 151 5.31 8.84 4.21
CA ILE A 151 5.15 9.43 5.55
C ILE A 151 3.91 8.88 6.26
N ARG A 152 2.76 8.79 5.57
CA ARG A 152 1.53 8.24 6.16
C ARG A 152 1.67 6.77 6.55
N GLU A 153 2.39 5.97 5.77
CA GLU A 153 2.66 4.57 6.10
C GLU A 153 3.52 4.45 7.36
N VAL A 154 4.56 5.28 7.47
CA VAL A 154 5.43 5.35 8.65
C VAL A 154 4.65 5.83 9.88
N ILE A 155 3.82 6.87 9.77
CA ILE A 155 2.93 7.32 10.84
C ILE A 155 1.99 6.19 11.28
N GLY A 156 1.46 5.41 10.33
CA GLY A 156 0.64 4.23 10.62
C GLY A 156 1.41 3.17 11.42
N ALA A 157 2.66 2.89 11.03
CA ALA A 157 3.53 1.94 11.73
C ALA A 157 3.88 2.42 13.16
N VAL A 158 4.15 3.72 13.34
CA VAL A 158 4.41 4.34 14.66
C VAL A 158 3.16 4.30 15.54
N ARG A 159 1.96 4.58 14.99
CA ARG A 159 0.70 4.48 15.73
C ARG A 159 0.41 3.07 16.21
N GLY A 160 0.58 2.06 15.37
CA GLY A 160 0.45 0.66 15.79
C GLY A 160 1.41 0.31 16.94
N LEU A 161 2.61 0.89 16.94
CA LEU A 161 3.60 0.69 18.02
C LEU A 161 3.18 1.32 19.35
N LEU A 162 2.46 2.45 19.31
CA LEU A 162 1.91 3.13 20.48
C LEU A 162 0.68 2.37 21.04
N ASP A 163 -0.17 1.87 20.15
CA ASP A 163 -1.39 1.14 20.50
C ASP A 163 -1.09 -0.25 21.12
N ASP A 164 0.04 -0.87 20.75
CA ASP A 164 0.55 -2.14 21.30
C ASP A 164 1.24 -2.02 22.68
N GLY A 165 1.14 -0.87 23.36
CA GLY A 165 1.66 -0.68 24.74
C GLY A 165 3.05 -0.02 24.84
N GLY A 166 3.57 0.57 23.77
CA GLY A 166 4.85 1.30 23.75
C GLY A 166 4.81 2.72 24.32
N ALA A 167 3.71 3.13 24.96
CA ALA A 167 3.50 4.51 25.43
C ALA A 167 4.55 4.99 26.46
N GLU A 168 5.17 4.09 27.20
CA GLU A 168 6.17 4.44 28.23
C GLU A 168 7.54 4.84 27.63
N ALA A 169 7.87 4.38 26.42
CA ALA A 169 9.15 4.69 25.76
C ALA A 169 9.16 6.06 25.06
N VAL A 170 8.00 6.69 24.88
CA VAL A 170 7.85 7.96 24.12
C VAL A 170 7.89 9.20 25.02
N VAL A 171 7.72 9.03 26.35
CA VAL A 171 7.70 10.15 27.30
C VAL A 171 9.11 10.63 27.70
N THR A 172 10.17 9.89 27.36
CA THR A 172 11.56 10.19 27.77
C THR A 172 12.47 10.69 26.65
N LEU A 173 11.90 11.17 25.54
CA LEU A 173 12.64 11.87 24.48
C LEU A 173 12.66 13.38 24.69
#